data_AF-A0A0R2C8M2-F1
#
_entry.id   AF-A0A0R2C8M2-F1
#
_cell.length_a   1.000
_cell.length_b   1.000
_cell.length_c   1.000
_cell.angle_alpha   90.00
_cell.angle_beta   90.00
_cell.angle_gamma   90.00
#
_symmetry.space_group_name_H-M   'P 1'
#
loop_
_entity.id
_entity.type
_entity.pdbx_description
1 polymer ?
#
loop_
_entity_poly.entity_id
_entity_poly.type
_entity_poly.pdbx_seq_one_letter_code
_entity_poly.pdbx_strand_id
1 'polypeptide(L)'
;MKLYHGTTKKGLLGIKKTNKIKSSGIEMPETMDVLLDRTNAAMNSLDYLPKSAGTSQPAALGVGIYAFASKHQACSFTSEHYVVTIDIGDGVDVYDLDNSDSIRNLALSLLSGDVADAIKNKIFDGEMIRQYRTICVQFADYLVDLADSSADLEDYPYIFAYSLWIIQQFSNENIQVVARTFGNEPKYFCIQDDSVIQSIAV
;
A
#
# COMPACT_ATOMS: atom_id res chain seq x y z
N MET A 1 -11.02 -4.24 -15.10
CA MET A 1 -10.27 -5.35 -14.44
C MET A 1 -11.17 -6.04 -13.41
N LYS A 2 -11.02 -7.35 -13.17
CA LYS A 2 -11.81 -8.09 -12.17
C LYS A 2 -10.95 -8.50 -10.97
N LEU A 3 -11.43 -8.18 -9.77
CA LEU A 3 -10.79 -8.48 -8.48
C LEU A 3 -11.76 -9.18 -7.52
N TYR A 4 -11.21 -9.79 -6.47
CA TYR A 4 -11.97 -10.61 -5.53
C TYR A 4 -11.69 -10.18 -4.08
N HIS A 5 -12.73 -9.79 -3.35
CA HIS A 5 -12.64 -9.38 -1.96
C HIS A 5 -13.18 -10.47 -1.04
N GLY A 6 -12.34 -11.00 -0.15
CA GLY A 6 -12.75 -11.91 0.91
C GLY A 6 -13.44 -11.15 2.04
N THR A 7 -14.56 -11.67 2.54
CA THR A 7 -15.36 -10.99 3.57
C THR A 7 -16.06 -11.98 4.50
N THR A 8 -16.54 -11.48 5.64
CA THR A 8 -17.33 -12.26 6.60
C THR A 8 -18.80 -12.32 6.19
N LYS A 9 -19.59 -13.23 6.78
CA LYS A 9 -21.05 -13.28 6.54
C LYS A 9 -21.73 -11.93 6.84
N LYS A 10 -21.29 -11.27 7.93
CA LYS A 10 -21.78 -9.94 8.31
C LYS A 10 -21.38 -8.88 7.29
N GLY A 11 -20.14 -8.94 6.80
CA GLY A 11 -19.64 -8.08 5.72
C GLY A 11 -20.46 -8.23 4.45
N LEU A 12 -20.72 -9.47 4.01
CA LEU A 12 -21.55 -9.79 2.86
C LEU A 12 -22.96 -9.18 2.94
N LEU A 13 -23.63 -9.34 4.10
CA LEU A 13 -24.96 -8.77 4.32
C LEU A 13 -24.93 -7.24 4.29
N GLY A 14 -23.87 -6.63 4.83
CA GLY A 14 -23.62 -5.20 4.71
C GLY A 14 -23.49 -4.76 3.25
N ILE A 15 -22.63 -5.43 2.48
CA ILE A 15 -22.40 -5.16 1.06
C ILE A 15 -23.70 -5.32 0.26
N LYS A 16 -24.48 -6.38 0.49
CA LYS A 16 -25.79 -6.56 -0.18
C LYS A 16 -26.77 -5.42 0.11
N LYS A 17 -26.70 -4.83 1.31
CA LYS A 17 -27.58 -3.72 1.71
C LYS A 17 -27.13 -2.38 1.13
N THR A 18 -25.82 -2.14 1.08
CA THR A 18 -25.27 -0.83 0.72
C THR A 18 -24.71 -0.75 -0.68
N ASN A 19 -24.53 -1.89 -1.35
CA ASN A 19 -23.77 -2.06 -2.58
C ASN A 19 -22.39 -1.39 -2.51
N LYS A 20 -21.72 -1.49 -1.35
CA LYS A 20 -20.41 -0.88 -1.07
C LYS A 20 -19.60 -1.79 -0.17
N ILE A 21 -18.30 -1.89 -0.46
CA ILE A 21 -17.31 -2.50 0.45
C ILE A 21 -16.73 -1.35 1.28
N LYS A 22 -16.51 -1.59 2.58
CA LYS A 22 -15.88 -0.58 3.44
C LYS A 22 -14.38 -0.65 3.27
N SER A 23 -13.76 0.50 3.02
CA SER A 23 -12.31 0.65 3.07
C SER A 23 -11.75 0.28 4.45
N SER A 24 -10.51 -0.19 4.49
CA SER A 24 -9.78 -0.44 5.73
C SER A 24 -9.57 0.88 6.46
N GLY A 25 -10.12 1.02 7.67
CA GLY A 25 -9.96 2.25 8.46
C GLY A 25 -8.58 2.41 9.12
N ILE A 26 -7.54 1.72 8.65
CA ILE A 26 -6.17 1.90 9.16
C ILE A 26 -5.55 3.02 8.34
N GLU A 27 -5.30 4.16 8.97
CA GLU A 27 -4.73 5.30 8.28
C GLU A 27 -3.23 5.11 8.05
N MET A 28 -2.71 5.63 6.93
CA MET A 28 -1.27 5.49 6.65
C MET A 28 -0.36 6.11 7.72
N PRO A 29 -0.68 7.25 8.37
CA PRO A 29 0.11 7.74 9.50
C PRO A 29 0.28 6.72 10.63
N GLU A 30 -0.78 5.99 11.00
CA GLU A 30 -0.71 4.93 12.02
C GLU A 30 0.20 3.78 11.58
N THR A 31 0.16 3.46 10.27
CA THR A 31 1.06 2.48 9.67
C THR A 31 2.51 2.95 9.71
N MET A 32 2.75 4.24 9.47
CA MET A 32 4.07 4.86 9.42
C MET A 32 4.77 4.91 10.77
N ASP A 33 4.05 5.22 11.86
CA ASP A 33 4.61 5.19 13.22
C ASP A 33 5.15 3.78 13.55
N VAL A 34 4.37 2.74 13.22
CA VAL A 34 4.77 1.36 13.42
C VAL A 34 5.98 0.97 12.56
N LEU A 35 6.04 1.43 11.31
CA LEU A 35 7.18 1.17 10.43
C LEU A 35 8.46 1.86 10.94
N LEU A 36 8.34 3.10 11.41
CA LEU A 36 9.45 3.88 11.97
C LEU A 36 10.03 3.22 13.22
N ASP A 37 9.18 2.79 14.15
CA ASP A 37 9.61 2.09 15.36
C ASP A 37 10.38 0.80 15.03
N ARG A 38 9.88 0.03 14.07
CA ARG A 38 10.51 -1.23 13.63
C ARG A 38 11.84 -1.00 12.93
N THR A 39 11.89 0.04 12.12
CA THR A 39 13.10 0.47 11.41
C THR A 39 14.18 0.91 12.41
N ASN A 40 13.82 1.70 13.42
CA ASN A 40 14.72 2.11 14.49
C ASN A 40 15.21 0.92 15.33
N ALA A 41 14.40 -0.13 15.46
CA ALA A 41 14.78 -1.38 16.10
C ALA A 41 15.60 -2.32 15.19
N ALA A 42 16.00 -1.88 13.98
CA ALA A 42 16.70 -2.68 12.98
C ALA A 42 15.98 -3.99 12.60
N MET A 43 14.65 -4.00 12.69
CA MET A 43 13.82 -5.15 12.32
C MET A 43 13.53 -5.08 10.83
N ASN A 44 14.32 -5.77 10.01
CA ASN A 44 14.22 -5.70 8.54
C ASN A 44 13.56 -6.97 7.97
N SER A 45 12.27 -7.17 8.23
CA SER A 45 11.50 -8.30 7.65
C SER A 45 10.06 -7.89 7.36
N LEU A 46 9.52 -8.40 6.23
CA LEU A 46 8.12 -8.20 5.82
C LEU A 46 7.12 -8.72 6.87
N ASP A 47 7.50 -9.71 7.69
CA ASP A 47 6.64 -10.30 8.73
C ASP A 47 6.15 -9.30 9.77
N TYR A 48 6.84 -8.17 9.86
CA TYR A 48 6.58 -7.12 10.81
C TYR A 48 5.64 -6.02 10.26
N LEU A 49 5.25 -6.09 9.00
CA LEU A 49 4.29 -5.15 8.43
C LEU A 49 2.93 -5.20 9.17
N PRO A 50 2.27 -4.04 9.37
CA PRO A 50 0.94 -4.02 9.96
C PRO A 50 -0.05 -4.85 9.13
N LYS A 51 -0.93 -5.57 9.83
CA LYS A 51 -1.93 -6.47 9.23
C LYS A 51 -3.30 -5.79 9.27
N SER A 52 -4.12 -6.02 8.25
CA SER A 52 -5.47 -5.46 8.17
C SER A 52 -6.53 -6.55 8.13
N ALA A 53 -7.39 -6.58 9.15
CA ALA A 53 -8.66 -7.35 9.15
C ALA A 53 -8.55 -8.77 8.57
N GLY A 54 -7.64 -9.57 9.12
CA GLY A 54 -7.34 -10.90 8.62
C GLY A 54 -6.12 -10.87 7.71
N THR A 55 -6.14 -10.03 6.68
CA THR A 55 -5.11 -9.91 5.64
C THR A 55 -3.69 -9.71 6.18
N SER A 56 -2.76 -10.58 5.79
CA SER A 56 -1.33 -10.54 6.17
C SER A 56 -0.63 -9.42 5.42
N GLN A 57 -0.03 -8.51 6.17
CA GLN A 57 0.89 -7.47 5.69
C GLN A 57 0.36 -6.34 4.76
N PRO A 58 -0.93 -6.17 4.38
CA PRO A 58 -1.24 -5.30 3.26
C PRO A 58 -1.64 -3.89 3.71
N ALA A 59 -1.78 -3.60 5.02
CA ALA A 59 -2.03 -2.25 5.52
C ALA A 59 -0.93 -1.26 5.08
N ALA A 60 0.25 -1.79 4.77
CA ALA A 60 1.37 -1.07 4.17
C ALA A 60 1.07 -0.49 2.77
N LEU A 61 -0.03 -0.89 2.12
CA LEU A 61 -0.47 -0.37 0.82
C LEU A 61 -1.49 0.77 0.93
N GLY A 62 -1.85 1.25 2.13
CA GLY A 62 -2.76 2.39 2.26
C GLY A 62 -4.13 2.11 2.86
N VAL A 63 -4.89 3.18 3.04
CA VAL A 63 -6.34 3.09 3.24
C VAL A 63 -6.97 2.66 1.91
N GLY A 64 -7.72 1.57 1.91
CA GLY A 64 -8.43 1.14 0.71
C GLY A 64 -9.23 -0.14 0.86
N ILE A 65 -9.85 -0.56 -0.25
CA ILE A 65 -10.51 -1.86 -0.36
C ILE A 65 -9.49 -2.88 -0.86
N TYR A 66 -9.23 -3.88 -0.02
CA TYR A 66 -8.26 -4.94 -0.31
C TYR A 66 -8.90 -6.10 -1.07
N ALA A 67 -8.24 -6.53 -2.15
CA ALA A 67 -8.72 -7.58 -3.03
C ALA A 67 -7.56 -8.38 -3.64
N PHE A 68 -7.94 -9.46 -4.34
CA PHE A 68 -7.02 -10.41 -4.97
C PHE A 68 -7.36 -10.60 -6.44
N ALA A 69 -6.37 -11.04 -7.23
CA ALA A 69 -6.57 -11.37 -8.65
C ALA A 69 -7.43 -12.63 -8.87
N SER A 70 -7.55 -13.51 -7.87
CA SER A 70 -8.36 -14.73 -8.00
C SER A 70 -9.26 -15.00 -6.79
N LYS A 71 -10.40 -15.63 -7.08
CA LYS A 71 -11.36 -16.07 -6.05
C LYS A 71 -10.74 -17.06 -5.06
N HIS A 72 -9.85 -17.93 -5.53
CA HIS A 72 -9.19 -18.92 -4.67
C HIS A 72 -8.34 -18.26 -3.59
N GLN A 73 -7.54 -17.26 -3.97
CA GLN A 73 -6.72 -16.48 -3.04
C GLN A 73 -7.58 -15.68 -2.04
N ALA A 74 -8.70 -15.11 -2.50
CA ALA A 74 -9.63 -14.43 -1.61
C ALA A 74 -10.28 -15.39 -0.58
N CYS A 75 -10.54 -16.64 -0.97
CA CYS A 75 -11.10 -17.66 -0.07
C CYS A 75 -10.09 -18.18 0.95
N SER A 76 -8.81 -18.30 0.60
CA SER A 76 -7.77 -18.84 1.48
C SER A 76 -7.43 -17.92 2.64
N PHE A 77 -7.84 -16.65 2.56
CA PHE A 77 -7.38 -15.63 3.48
C PHE A 77 -8.28 -15.52 4.74
N THR A 78 -9.59 -15.76 4.63
CA THR A 78 -10.52 -15.64 5.77
C THR A 78 -11.09 -17.00 6.17
N SER A 79 -11.23 -17.27 7.47
CA SER A 79 -11.90 -18.48 7.97
C SER A 79 -13.40 -18.53 7.63
N GLU A 80 -14.01 -17.38 7.34
CA GLU A 80 -15.33 -17.25 6.75
C GLU A 80 -15.20 -16.96 5.24
N HIS A 81 -15.54 -17.93 4.39
CA HIS A 81 -15.18 -17.93 2.97
C HIS A 81 -16.16 -17.20 2.03
N TYR A 82 -16.71 -16.05 2.40
CA TYR A 82 -17.53 -15.30 1.44
C TYR A 82 -16.62 -14.44 0.57
N VAL A 83 -16.85 -14.48 -0.74
CA VAL A 83 -16.07 -13.69 -1.71
C VAL A 83 -17.02 -12.88 -2.56
N VAL A 84 -16.70 -11.61 -2.69
CA VAL A 84 -17.39 -10.66 -3.56
C VAL A 84 -16.48 -10.35 -4.74
N THR A 85 -17.07 -10.25 -5.93
CA THR A 85 -16.35 -9.85 -7.14
C THR A 85 -16.48 -8.35 -7.32
N ILE A 86 -15.35 -7.68 -7.57
CA ILE A 86 -15.25 -6.25 -7.84
C ILE A 86 -14.84 -6.10 -9.30
N ASP A 87 -15.62 -5.39 -10.09
CA ASP A 87 -15.22 -4.96 -11.43
C ASP A 87 -14.73 -3.50 -11.35
N ILE A 88 -13.46 -3.32 -11.66
CA ILE A 88 -12.76 -2.03 -11.77
C ILE A 88 -12.86 -1.54 -13.22
N GLY A 89 -13.02 -0.23 -13.39
CA GLY A 89 -13.14 0.39 -14.70
C GLY A 89 -12.02 0.10 -15.68
N ASP A 90 -12.34 0.20 -16.96
CA ASP A 90 -11.36 0.11 -18.03
C ASP A 90 -10.47 1.37 -18.02
N GLY A 91 -9.16 1.17 -18.23
CA GLY A 91 -8.18 2.25 -18.21
C GLY A 91 -7.79 2.77 -16.82
N VAL A 92 -8.20 2.10 -15.74
CA VAL A 92 -7.72 2.40 -14.39
C VAL A 92 -6.27 1.96 -14.26
N ASP A 93 -5.39 2.90 -13.91
CA ASP A 93 -3.98 2.64 -13.72
C ASP A 93 -3.74 1.90 -12.39
N VAL A 94 -2.94 0.83 -12.48
CA VAL A 94 -2.48 0.09 -11.30
C VAL A 94 -1.03 0.45 -11.05
N TYR A 95 -0.77 0.99 -9.87
CA TYR A 95 0.57 1.23 -9.39
C TYR A 95 1.17 -0.08 -8.88
N ASP A 96 1.98 -0.74 -9.71
CA ASP A 96 2.58 -2.03 -9.40
C ASP A 96 3.93 -1.89 -8.68
N LEU A 97 3.94 -2.17 -7.38
CA LEU A 97 5.14 -2.08 -6.54
C LEU A 97 6.02 -3.33 -6.58
N ASP A 98 5.67 -4.33 -7.38
CA ASP A 98 6.58 -5.43 -7.70
C ASP A 98 7.56 -5.03 -8.82
N ASN A 99 7.24 -3.96 -9.56
CA ASN A 99 8.08 -3.46 -10.64
C ASN A 99 9.07 -2.42 -10.11
N SER A 100 10.36 -2.74 -10.16
CA SER A 100 11.45 -1.86 -9.75
C SER A 100 11.48 -0.53 -10.49
N ASP A 101 11.04 -0.47 -11.76
CA ASP A 101 10.91 0.80 -12.49
C ASP A 101 9.77 1.66 -11.96
N SER A 102 8.69 1.04 -11.46
CA SER A 102 7.60 1.79 -10.81
C SER A 102 8.06 2.37 -9.48
N ILE A 103 8.83 1.61 -8.68
CA ILE A 103 9.41 2.18 -7.45
C ILE A 103 10.45 3.26 -7.79
N ARG A 104 11.30 3.05 -8.81
CA ARG A 104 12.29 4.03 -9.26
C ARG A 104 11.64 5.33 -9.76
N ASN A 105 10.59 5.24 -10.58
CA ASN A 105 9.88 6.42 -11.10
C ASN A 105 9.22 7.23 -9.98
N LEU A 106 8.61 6.52 -9.03
CA LEU A 106 8.14 7.12 -7.77
C LEU A 106 9.29 7.80 -7.04
N ALA A 107 10.39 7.11 -6.86
CA ALA A 107 11.49 7.63 -6.10
C ALA A 107 12.13 8.89 -6.75
N LEU A 108 12.21 8.90 -8.08
CA LEU A 108 12.60 10.06 -8.85
C LEU A 108 11.58 11.20 -8.75
N SER A 109 10.27 10.94 -8.75
CA SER A 109 9.24 11.99 -8.61
C SER A 109 9.32 12.66 -7.23
N LEU A 110 9.58 11.88 -6.17
CA LEU A 110 9.79 12.38 -4.82
C LEU A 110 11.04 13.26 -4.68
N LEU A 111 12.13 12.91 -5.38
CA LEU A 111 13.39 13.66 -5.33
C LEU A 111 13.44 14.87 -6.28
N SER A 112 12.71 14.80 -7.40
CA SER A 112 12.74 15.83 -8.45
C SER A 112 11.67 16.91 -8.30
N GLY A 113 10.64 16.69 -7.47
CA GLY A 113 9.44 17.52 -7.42
C GLY A 113 9.23 18.34 -6.14
N ASP A 114 8.10 19.07 -6.15
CA ASP A 114 7.55 19.94 -5.10
C ASP A 114 7.35 19.26 -3.73
N VAL A 115 7.58 17.95 -3.61
CA VAL A 115 7.51 17.17 -2.37
C VAL A 115 8.51 17.67 -1.33
N ALA A 116 9.77 17.93 -1.73
CA ALA A 116 10.78 18.44 -0.82
C ALA A 116 10.40 19.81 -0.24
N ASP A 117 9.75 20.65 -1.04
CA ASP A 117 9.25 21.95 -0.62
C ASP A 117 7.91 21.84 0.15
N ALA A 118 7.05 20.88 -0.17
CA ALA A 118 5.85 20.56 0.59
C ALA A 118 6.17 20.06 2.01
N ILE A 119 7.22 19.25 2.17
CA ILE A 119 7.76 18.84 3.48
C ILE A 119 8.27 20.06 4.26
N LYS A 120 9.03 20.95 3.61
CA LYS A 120 9.53 22.20 4.25
C LYS A 120 8.41 23.15 4.69
N ASN A 121 7.28 23.15 3.97
CA ASN A 121 6.17 24.07 4.19
C ASN A 121 5.16 23.59 5.25
N LYS A 122 5.24 22.33 5.71
CA LYS A 122 4.46 21.87 6.87
C LYS A 122 5.21 22.16 8.18
N ILE A 123 4.49 22.66 9.18
CA ILE A 123 5.03 22.88 10.53
C ILE A 123 5.14 21.51 11.22
N PHE A 124 6.32 20.91 11.14
CA PHE A 124 6.66 19.70 11.89
C PHE A 124 7.45 20.08 13.14
N ASP A 125 7.24 19.37 14.24
CA ASP A 125 8.14 19.47 15.40
C ASP A 125 9.51 18.84 15.07
N GLY A 126 10.51 19.13 15.90
CA GLY A 126 11.89 18.69 15.66
C GLY A 126 12.09 17.17 15.64
N GLU A 127 11.20 16.42 16.29
CA GLU A 127 11.26 14.96 16.35
C GLU A 127 10.74 14.33 15.05
N MET A 128 9.60 14.80 14.55
CA MET A 128 9.07 14.41 13.25
C MET A 128 10.07 14.73 12.14
N ILE A 129 10.66 15.93 12.10
CA ILE A 129 11.68 16.29 11.08
C ILE A 129 12.84 15.28 11.06
N ARG A 130 13.28 14.79 12.22
CA ARG A 130 14.35 13.80 12.32
C ARG A 130 13.92 12.44 11.76
N GLN A 131 12.71 11.98 12.06
CA GLN A 131 12.16 10.72 11.54
C GLN A 131 11.97 10.77 10.01
N TYR A 132 11.46 11.89 9.47
CA TYR A 132 11.36 12.11 8.02
C TYR A 132 12.71 12.04 7.33
N ARG A 133 13.76 12.62 7.94
CA ARG A 133 15.13 12.52 7.39
C ARG A 133 15.63 11.09 7.35
N THR A 134 15.36 10.28 8.37
CA THR A 134 15.73 8.86 8.38
C THR A 134 15.07 8.11 7.21
N ILE A 135 13.76 8.34 6.98
CA ILE A 135 13.05 7.72 5.85
C ILE A 135 13.63 8.18 4.52
N CYS A 136 13.90 9.47 4.35
CA CYS A 136 14.48 10.01 3.11
C CYS A 136 15.88 9.45 2.83
N VAL A 137 16.70 9.25 3.86
CA VAL A 137 18.04 8.65 3.73
C VAL A 137 17.92 7.20 3.31
N GLN A 138 17.07 6.40 3.96
CA GLN A 138 16.86 5.00 3.57
C GLN A 138 16.31 4.85 2.16
N PHE A 139 15.48 5.81 1.73
CA PHE A 139 14.97 5.87 0.39
C PHE A 139 16.03 6.24 -0.65
N ALA A 140 16.94 7.15 -0.29
CA ALA A 140 18.10 7.46 -1.12
C ALA A 140 19.09 6.29 -1.20
N ASP A 141 19.34 5.58 -0.09
CA ASP A 141 20.21 4.40 -0.05
C ASP A 141 19.63 3.27 -0.95
N TYR A 142 18.34 3.00 -0.85
CA TYR A 142 17.64 2.07 -1.74
C TYR A 142 17.80 2.44 -3.23
N LEU A 143 17.65 3.73 -3.57
CA LEU A 143 17.80 4.21 -4.94
C LEU A 143 19.21 4.02 -5.50
N VAL A 144 20.22 4.25 -4.66
CA VAL A 144 21.64 4.06 -5.02
C VAL A 144 21.90 2.57 -5.28
N ASP A 145 21.47 1.68 -4.37
CA ASP A 145 21.70 0.25 -4.54
C ASP A 145 20.91 -0.35 -5.72
N LEU A 146 19.74 0.20 -6.04
CA LEU A 146 18.95 -0.19 -7.21
C LEU A 146 19.56 0.32 -8.53
N ALA A 147 20.32 1.42 -8.51
CA ALA A 147 21.07 1.91 -9.67
C ALA A 147 22.30 1.03 -9.95
N ASP A 148 22.93 0.51 -8.90
CA ASP A 148 24.08 -0.40 -8.99
C ASP A 148 23.71 -1.87 -9.27
N SER A 149 22.41 -2.16 -9.46
CA SER A 149 21.86 -3.51 -9.69
C SER A 149 22.19 -4.51 -8.57
N SER A 150 22.50 -4.01 -7.37
CA SER A 150 22.90 -4.81 -6.21
C SER A 150 21.80 -4.98 -5.17
N ALA A 151 20.72 -4.19 -5.24
CA ALA A 151 19.58 -4.33 -4.34
C ALA A 151 18.57 -5.35 -4.85
N ASP A 152 18.17 -6.26 -3.98
CA ASP A 152 16.86 -6.89 -4.04
C ASP A 152 15.87 -6.02 -3.25
N LEU A 153 14.62 -5.96 -3.71
CA LEU A 153 13.55 -5.26 -3.03
C LEU A 153 13.27 -5.86 -1.64
N GLU A 154 13.69 -7.11 -1.42
CA GLU A 154 13.66 -7.80 -0.13
C GLU A 154 14.66 -7.23 0.89
N ASP A 155 15.76 -6.61 0.46
CA ASP A 155 16.73 -5.95 1.35
C ASP A 155 16.14 -4.69 2.00
N TYR A 156 15.05 -4.18 1.43
CA TYR A 156 14.37 -2.96 1.81
C TYR A 156 12.87 -3.18 2.04
N PRO A 157 12.49 -4.01 3.04
CA PRO A 157 11.15 -4.58 3.17
C PRO A 157 10.04 -3.56 3.47
N TYR A 158 10.36 -2.30 3.77
CA TYR A 158 9.37 -1.27 4.09
C TYR A 158 9.35 -0.12 3.07
N ILE A 159 10.25 -0.15 2.09
CA ILE A 159 10.54 1.02 1.27
C ILE A 159 9.34 1.45 0.44
N PHE A 160 8.59 0.48 -0.09
CA PHE A 160 7.38 0.74 -0.86
C PHE A 160 6.29 1.43 -0.01
N ALA A 161 6.15 1.06 1.27
CA ALA A 161 5.12 1.61 2.17
C ALA A 161 5.42 3.06 2.52
N TYR A 162 6.70 3.34 2.81
CA TYR A 162 7.21 4.69 2.99
C TYR A 162 6.98 5.53 1.74
N SER A 163 7.31 5.00 0.56
CA SER A 163 7.17 5.71 -0.70
C SER A 163 5.72 6.09 -0.97
N LEU A 164 4.79 5.14 -0.86
CA LEU A 164 3.36 5.38 -1.03
C LEU A 164 2.84 6.48 -0.11
N TRP A 165 3.22 6.46 1.17
CA TRP A 165 2.79 7.49 2.10
C TRP A 165 3.32 8.86 1.70
N ILE A 166 4.58 8.98 1.27
CA ILE A 166 5.14 10.26 0.83
C ILE A 166 4.33 10.79 -0.37
N ILE A 167 4.02 9.97 -1.37
CA ILE A 167 3.18 10.36 -2.51
C ILE A 167 1.86 10.92 -2.02
N GLN A 168 1.15 10.16 -1.18
CA GLN A 168 -0.20 10.50 -0.74
C GLN A 168 -0.24 11.77 0.11
N GLN A 169 0.83 12.05 0.86
CA GLN A 169 0.86 13.19 1.78
C GLN A 169 1.45 14.46 1.16
N PHE A 170 2.31 14.33 0.15
CA PHE A 170 3.13 15.44 -0.35
C PHE A 170 3.09 15.62 -1.86
N SER A 171 2.59 14.65 -2.61
CA SER A 171 2.31 14.82 -4.03
C SER A 171 0.81 15.01 -4.25
N ASN A 172 0.44 15.67 -5.34
CA ASN A 172 -0.95 15.72 -5.81
C ASN A 172 -1.30 14.52 -6.71
N GLU A 173 -0.49 13.45 -6.70
CA GLU A 173 -0.76 12.26 -7.50
C GLU A 173 -1.94 11.48 -6.90
N ASN A 174 -2.96 11.25 -7.73
CA ASN A 174 -4.10 10.43 -7.36
C ASN A 174 -3.81 8.96 -7.70
N ILE A 175 -3.27 8.21 -6.75
CA ILE A 175 -3.10 6.77 -6.91
C ILE A 175 -4.45 6.09 -6.68
N GLN A 176 -4.98 5.45 -7.74
CA GLN A 176 -6.30 4.82 -7.69
C GLN A 176 -6.25 3.38 -7.16
N VAL A 177 -5.29 2.59 -7.64
CA VAL A 177 -5.09 1.19 -7.24
C VAL A 177 -3.60 0.93 -7.08
N VAL A 178 -3.22 0.33 -5.95
CA VAL A 178 -1.85 -0.14 -5.68
C VAL A 178 -1.84 -1.66 -5.68
N ALA A 179 -0.80 -2.28 -6.23
CA ALA A 179 -0.63 -3.72 -6.15
C ALA A 179 0.79 -4.11 -5.69
N ARG A 180 0.88 -5.21 -4.93
CA ARG A 180 2.15 -5.76 -4.43
C ARG A 180 2.04 -7.23 -4.04
N THR A 181 3.12 -7.98 -4.22
CA THR A 181 3.35 -9.33 -3.73
C THR A 181 4.30 -9.28 -2.53
N PHE A 182 3.98 -10.02 -1.46
CA PHE A 182 4.77 -10.05 -0.23
C PHE A 182 5.38 -11.43 -0.02
N GLY A 183 6.68 -11.59 -0.29
CA GLY A 183 7.36 -12.88 -0.18
C GLY A 183 6.62 -13.98 -0.98
N ASN A 184 6.23 -15.06 -0.29
CA ASN A 184 5.50 -16.19 -0.89
C ASN A 184 3.96 -16.04 -0.87
N GLU A 185 3.44 -14.86 -0.55
CA GLU A 185 2.00 -14.57 -0.51
C GLU A 185 1.43 -14.23 -1.90
N PRO A 186 0.12 -14.35 -2.13
CA PRO A 186 -0.50 -13.87 -3.36
C PRO A 186 -0.36 -12.35 -3.53
N LYS A 187 -0.45 -11.88 -4.78
CA LYS A 187 -0.49 -10.44 -5.10
C LYS A 187 -1.76 -9.80 -4.51
N TYR A 188 -1.55 -8.77 -3.72
CA TYR A 188 -2.59 -7.93 -3.13
C TYR A 188 -2.85 -6.72 -4.00
N PHE A 189 -4.12 -6.30 -4.04
CA PHE A 189 -4.57 -5.06 -4.63
C PHE A 189 -5.24 -4.23 -3.54
N CYS A 190 -4.84 -2.96 -3.41
CA CYS A 190 -5.47 -1.96 -2.57
C CYS A 190 -6.12 -0.92 -3.48
N ILE A 191 -7.45 -0.90 -3.53
CA ILE A 191 -8.22 0.12 -4.26
C ILE A 191 -8.37 1.31 -3.31
N GLN A 192 -7.67 2.40 -3.61
CA GLN A 192 -7.62 3.60 -2.77
C GLN A 192 -8.71 4.61 -3.16
N ASP A 193 -9.15 4.58 -4.43
CA ASP A 193 -10.22 5.42 -4.97
C ASP A 193 -11.46 4.57 -5.31
N ASP A 194 -12.47 4.56 -4.44
CA ASP A 194 -13.70 3.80 -4.64
C ASP A 194 -14.47 4.21 -5.91
N SER A 195 -14.19 5.38 -6.50
CA SER A 195 -14.85 5.84 -7.73
C SER A 195 -14.49 4.99 -8.96
N VAL A 196 -13.39 4.23 -8.90
CA VAL A 196 -12.97 3.32 -9.98
C VAL A 196 -13.74 2.01 -10.02
N ILE A 197 -14.57 1.73 -9.01
CA ILE A 197 -15.39 0.52 -8.93
C ILE A 197 -16.66 0.70 -9.77
N GLN A 198 -16.80 -0.09 -10.83
CA GLN A 198 -17.98 -0.09 -11.70
C GLN A 198 -19.10 -0.94 -11.16
N SER A 199 -18.78 -2.15 -10.68
CA SER A 199 -19.79 -3.06 -10.13
C SER A 199 -19.23 -3.95 -9.04
N ILE A 200 -20.13 -4.35 -8.15
CA ILE A 200 -19.89 -5.28 -7.06
C ILE A 200 -20.91 -6.42 -7.21
N ALA A 201 -20.43 -7.64 -7.42
CA ALA A 201 -21.25 -8.84 -7.58
C ALA A 201 -21.04 -9.80 -6.39
N VAL A 202 -22.14 -10.16 -5.73
CA VAL A 202 -22.16 -10.93 -4.48
C VAL A 202 -22.67 -12.35 -4.68
#